data_AF-A0A8J5K4T3-F1
#
_entry.id   AF-A0A8J5K4T3-F1
#
_cell.length_a   1.000
_cell.length_b   1.000
_cell.length_c   1.000
_cell.angle_alpha   90.00
_cell.angle_beta   90.00
_cell.angle_gamma   90.00
#
_symmetry.space_group_name_H-M   'P 1'
#
loop_
_entity.id
_entity.type
_entity.pdbx_description
1 polymer ?
#
loop_
_entity_poly.entity_id
_entity_poly.type
_entity_poly.pdbx_seq_one_letter_code
_entity_poly.pdbx_strand_id
1 'polypeptide(L)'
;MLATLIWFQWRSISLNDFIPAPESIFWHEAPMAVRAPFNDLQLMKVLKEYPHEKVAHAAQAAISQHLWYLSEHLIGLSLFDDRIDTETKKN
;
A
#
# COMPACT_ATOMS: atom_id res chain seq x y z
N MET A 1 16.30 8.65 15.62
CA MET A 1 15.52 9.79 16.16
C MET A 1 14.55 10.42 15.15
N LEU A 2 14.57 10.03 13.86
CA LEU A 2 13.58 10.50 12.86
C LEU A 2 12.40 9.54 12.66
N ALA A 3 12.57 8.24 12.97
CA ALA A 3 11.51 7.23 12.82
C ALA A 3 10.33 7.40 13.82
N THR A 4 10.58 7.99 14.99
CA THR A 4 9.55 8.21 16.03
C THR A 4 8.66 9.42 15.75
N LEU A 5 9.14 10.41 14.98
CA LEU A 5 8.36 11.62 14.66
C LEU A 5 7.31 11.35 13.58
N ILE A 6 7.63 10.50 12.60
CA ILE A 6 6.66 10.03 11.60
C ILE A 6 5.54 9.21 12.28
N TRP A 7 5.91 8.39 13.27
CA TRP A 7 4.98 7.59 14.06
C TRP A 7 4.01 8.43 14.90
N PHE A 8 4.49 9.54 15.48
CA PHE A 8 3.67 10.45 16.28
C PHE A 8 2.76 11.35 15.43
N GLN A 9 3.23 11.81 14.26
CA GLN A 9 2.43 12.66 13.37
C GLN A 9 1.20 11.90 12.82
N TRP A 10 1.33 10.60 12.55
CA TRP A 10 0.24 9.77 12.02
C TRP A 10 -0.78 9.34 13.09
N ARG A 11 -0.36 9.23 14.35
CA ARG A 11 -1.25 8.88 15.48
C ARG A 11 -2.24 9.99 15.85
N SER A 12 -2.00 11.23 15.42
CA SER A 12 -2.94 12.33 15.66
C SER A 12 -4.09 12.39 14.65
N ILE A 13 -4.06 11.59 13.57
CA ILE A 13 -5.05 11.65 12.49
C ILE A 13 -6.02 10.46 12.50
N SER A 14 -5.79 9.42 13.29
CA SER A 14 -6.64 8.23 13.24
C SER A 14 -6.88 7.66 14.62
N LEU A 15 -8.04 7.98 15.21
CA LEU A 15 -8.73 7.07 16.13
C LEU A 15 -10.25 7.23 16.11
N ASN A 16 -10.82 8.39 15.75
CA ASN A 16 -12.26 8.61 15.93
C ASN A 16 -13.11 8.83 14.66
N ASP A 17 -12.53 9.03 13.47
CA ASP A 17 -13.31 9.35 12.26
C ASP A 17 -13.26 8.27 11.15
N PHE A 18 -12.64 7.11 11.40
CA PHE A 18 -12.36 6.13 10.34
C PHE A 18 -13.44 5.04 10.25
N ILE A 19 -14.44 5.29 9.41
CA ILE A 19 -15.04 4.21 8.59
C ILE A 19 -13.86 3.46 7.96
N PRO A 20 -13.75 2.12 8.02
CA PRO A 20 -12.53 1.44 7.61
C PRO A 20 -12.33 1.62 6.11
N ALA A 21 -11.52 2.61 5.74
CA ALA A 21 -11.17 2.83 4.35
C ALA A 21 -10.32 1.62 3.87
N PRO A 22 -10.48 1.19 2.61
CA PRO A 22 -9.78 0.05 2.02
C PRO A 22 -8.25 0.14 2.18
N GLU A 23 -7.73 1.35 2.30
CA GLU A 23 -6.34 1.70 2.65
C GLU A 23 -5.80 0.87 3.85
N SER A 24 -6.61 0.68 4.90
CA SER A 24 -6.20 0.04 6.15
C SER A 24 -5.88 -1.45 5.99
N ILE A 25 -6.56 -2.14 5.06
CA ILE A 25 -6.36 -3.57 4.80
C ILE A 25 -4.99 -3.80 4.17
N PHE A 26 -4.57 -2.90 3.26
CA PHE A 26 -3.27 -3.00 2.60
C PHE A 26 -2.10 -2.87 3.60
N TRP A 27 -2.20 -1.93 4.54
CA TRP A 27 -1.19 -1.74 5.58
C TRP A 27 -1.13 -2.88 6.60
N HIS A 28 -2.28 -3.49 6.92
CA HIS A 28 -2.31 -4.65 7.84
C HIS A 28 -1.64 -5.90 7.26
N GLU A 29 -1.65 -6.06 5.94
CA GLU A 29 -1.01 -7.18 5.25
C GLU A 29 0.47 -6.92 4.88
N ALA A 30 1.01 -5.74 5.17
CA ALA A 30 2.40 -5.38 4.86
C ALA A 30 3.47 -6.38 5.38
N PRO A 31 3.30 -7.06 6.54
CA PRO A 31 4.25 -8.09 6.97
C PRO A 31 4.28 -9.35 6.09
N MET A 32 3.27 -9.56 5.23
CA MET A 32 3.21 -10.69 4.31
C MET A 32 3.93 -10.33 3.01
N ALA A 33 5.18 -10.77 2.86
CA ALA A 33 6.00 -10.49 1.68
C ALA A 33 5.36 -10.90 0.34
N VAL A 34 4.52 -11.95 0.34
CA VAL A 34 3.76 -12.40 -0.84
C VAL A 34 2.67 -11.40 -1.23
N ARG A 35 2.05 -10.73 -0.26
CA ARG A 35 0.90 -9.85 -0.49
C ARG A 35 1.27 -8.38 -0.63
N ALA A 36 2.34 -7.95 0.05
CA ALA A 36 2.74 -6.55 0.12
C ALA A 36 2.94 -5.89 -1.26
N PRO A 37 3.66 -6.49 -2.22
CA PRO A 37 3.85 -5.88 -3.54
C PRO A 37 2.53 -5.75 -4.33
N PHE A 38 1.65 -6.76 -4.26
CA PHE A 38 0.34 -6.71 -4.90
C PHE A 38 -0.53 -5.60 -4.29
N ASN A 39 -0.57 -5.54 -2.96
CA ASN A 39 -1.35 -4.55 -2.22
C ASN A 39 -0.91 -3.12 -2.52
N ASP A 40 0.40 -2.85 -2.55
CA ASP A 40 0.92 -1.53 -2.86
C ASP A 40 0.56 -1.09 -4.29
N LEU A 41 0.61 -2.02 -5.25
CA LEU A 41 0.19 -1.75 -6.62
C LEU A 41 -1.33 -1.53 -6.75
N GLN A 42 -2.15 -2.26 -5.98
CA GLN A 42 -3.59 -2.04 -5.95
C GLN A 42 -3.94 -0.70 -5.31
N LEU A 43 -3.28 -0.33 -4.21
CA LEU A 43 -3.43 0.97 -3.58
C LEU A 43 -3.09 2.10 -4.58
N MET A 44 -2.00 1.96 -5.34
CA MET A 44 -1.65 2.91 -6.39
C MET A 44 -2.74 3.04 -7.48
N LYS A 45 -3.47 1.97 -7.81
CA LYS A 45 -4.60 2.04 -8.75
C LYS A 45 -5.79 2.77 -8.14
N VAL A 46 -6.17 2.43 -6.91
CA VAL A 46 -7.26 3.08 -6.19
C VAL A 46 -7.02 4.59 -6.06
N LEU A 47 -5.80 4.99 -5.70
CA LEU A 47 -5.43 6.40 -5.55
C LEU A 47 -5.47 7.20 -6.86
N LYS A 48 -5.40 6.56 -8.04
CA LYS A 48 -5.57 7.26 -9.33
C LYS A 48 -7.03 7.64 -9.60
N GLU A 49 -7.97 6.89 -9.06
CA GLU A 49 -9.42 7.10 -9.23
C GLU A 49 -10.04 7.84 -8.03
N TYR A 50 -9.24 8.19 -7.03
CA TYR A 50 -9.75 8.78 -5.79
C TYR A 50 -10.26 10.21 -6.01
N PRO A 51 -11.49 10.54 -5.56
CA PRO A 51 -12.16 11.79 -5.92
C PRO A 51 -11.52 13.06 -5.33
N HIS A 52 -10.76 12.93 -4.25
CA HIS A 52 -10.10 14.07 -3.61
C HIS A 52 -8.64 14.15 -4.04
N GLU A 53 -8.37 14.94 -5.08
CA GLU A 53 -7.05 15.08 -5.68
C GLU A 53 -5.93 15.40 -4.66
N LYS A 54 -6.18 16.29 -3.70
CA LYS A 54 -5.17 16.62 -2.66
C LYS A 54 -4.81 15.42 -1.79
N VAL A 55 -5.81 14.62 -1.42
CA VAL A 55 -5.62 13.41 -0.59
C VAL A 55 -4.93 12.35 -1.43
N ALA A 56 -5.39 12.15 -2.68
CA ALA A 56 -4.79 11.22 -3.62
C ALA A 56 -3.31 11.53 -3.85
N HIS A 57 -2.97 12.79 -4.11
CA HIS A 57 -1.59 13.24 -4.33
C HIS A 57 -0.72 13.04 -3.08
N ALA A 58 -1.23 13.39 -1.89
CA ALA A 58 -0.50 13.19 -0.64
C ALA A 58 -0.25 11.70 -0.36
N ALA A 59 -1.26 10.85 -0.57
CA ALA A 59 -1.16 9.40 -0.40
C ALA A 59 -0.21 8.76 -1.43
N GLN A 60 -0.28 9.18 -2.71
CA GLN A 60 0.64 8.73 -3.76
C GLN A 60 2.09 9.12 -3.44
N ALA A 61 2.33 10.33 -2.93
CA ALA A 61 3.65 10.75 -2.51
C ALA A 61 4.17 9.94 -1.31
N ALA A 62 3.28 9.56 -0.38
CA ALA A 62 3.63 8.73 0.77
C ALA A 62 3.96 7.28 0.36
N ILE A 63 3.10 6.64 -0.44
CA ILE A 63 3.34 5.27 -0.88
C ILE A 63 4.55 5.17 -1.83
N SER A 64 4.80 6.19 -2.68
CA SER A 64 6.01 6.21 -3.53
C SER A 64 7.30 6.17 -2.72
N GLN A 65 7.31 6.76 -1.52
CA GLN A 65 8.45 6.66 -0.59
C GLN A 65 8.54 5.29 0.07
N HIS A 66 7.43 4.55 0.15
CA HIS A 66 7.37 3.20 0.68
C HIS A 66 7.81 2.14 -0.35
N LEU A 67 7.71 2.43 -1.65
CA LEU A 67 8.09 1.51 -2.74
C LEU A 67 9.61 1.28 -2.90
N TRP A 68 10.46 1.78 -2.00
CA TRP A 68 11.91 1.60 -2.07
C TRP A 68 12.34 0.12 -2.06
N TYR A 69 11.50 -0.76 -1.51
CA TYR A 69 11.75 -2.20 -1.47
C TYR A 69 11.20 -2.93 -2.71
N LEU A 70 10.45 -2.28 -3.60
CA LEU A 70 9.81 -2.94 -4.73
C LEU A 70 10.84 -3.22 -5.85
N SER A 71 11.47 -4.40 -5.82
CA SER A 71 12.35 -4.91 -6.87
C SER A 71 11.66 -5.97 -7.73
N GLU A 72 12.18 -6.28 -8.92
CA GLU A 72 11.65 -7.35 -9.79
C GLU A 72 11.48 -8.69 -9.05
N HIS A 73 12.42 -9.04 -8.18
CA HIS A 73 12.37 -10.26 -7.38
C HIS A 73 11.22 -10.23 -6.37
N LEU A 74 11.00 -9.08 -5.73
CA LEU A 74 9.93 -8.91 -4.73
C LEU A 74 8.57 -8.78 -5.41
N ILE A 75 8.50 -8.18 -6.60
CA ILE A 75 7.32 -8.25 -7.47
C ILE A 75 7.03 -9.72 -7.83
N GLY A 76 8.04 -10.52 -8.14
CA GLY A 76 7.89 -11.95 -8.40
C GLY A 76 7.26 -12.72 -7.24
N LEU A 77 7.50 -12.30 -5.98
CA LEU A 77 6.83 -12.89 -4.82
C LEU A 77 5.31 -12.70 -4.85
N SER A 78 4.82 -11.63 -5.46
CA SER A 78 3.38 -11.40 -5.58
C SER A 78 2.68 -12.42 -6.46
N LEU A 79 3.39 -13.06 -7.39
CA LEU A 79 2.83 -14.15 -8.22
C LEU A 79 2.40 -15.36 -7.38
N PHE A 80 2.92 -15.52 -6.17
CA PHE A 80 2.47 -16.57 -5.24
C PHE A 80 1.21 -16.19 -4.44
N ASP A 81 0.69 -14.99 -4.62
CA ASP A 81 -0.58 -14.59 -4.01
C ASP A 81 -1.74 -15.33 -4.70
N ASP A 82 -2.60 -15.98 -3.92
CA ASP A 82 -3.76 -16.73 -4.42
C ASP A 82 -4.80 -15.84 -5.09
N ARG A 83 -4.74 -14.52 -4.87
CA ARG A 83 -5.61 -13.52 -5.51
C ARG A 83 -5.21 -13.22 -6.96
N ILE A 84 -3.98 -13.57 -7.37
CA ILE A 84 -3.54 -13.40 -8.76
C ILE A 84 -4.02 -14.60 -9.57
N ASP A 85 -4.59 -14.33 -10.75
CA ASP A 85 -5.08 -15.36 -11.64
C ASP A 85 -3.95 -16.21 -12.23
N THR A 86 -4.27 -17.45 -12.59
CA THR A 86 -3.26 -18.40 -13.09
C THR A 86 -2.68 -18.01 -14.45
N GLU A 87 -3.35 -17.16 -15.23
CA GLU A 87 -2.85 -16.74 -16.54
C GLU A 87 -1.77 -15.66 -16.37
N THR A 88 -1.98 -14.71 -15.46
CA THR A 88 -0.96 -13.72 -15.06
C THR A 88 0.30 -14.39 -14.49
N LYS A 89 0.19 -15.56 -13.84
CA LYS A 89 1.35 -16.31 -13.32
C LYS A 89 2.18 -17.04 -14.38
N LYS A 90 1.63 -17.26 -15.58
CA LYS A 90 2.26 -18.06 -16.66
C LYS A 90 2.92 -17.21 -17.76
N ASN A 91 2.64 -15.91 -17.79
CA ASN A 91 3.25 -14.93 -18.71
C ASN A 91 4.61 -14.46 -18.20
#